data_AF-A0A2A4U1Q6-F1
#
_entry.id   AF-A0A2A4U1Q6-F1
#
_cell.length_a   1.000
_cell.length_b   1.000
_cell.length_c   1.000
_cell.angle_alpha   90.00
_cell.angle_beta   90.00
_cell.angle_gamma   90.00
#
_symmetry.space_group_name_H-M   'P 1'
#
loop_
_entity.id
_entity.type
_entity.pdbx_description
1 polymer ?
#
loop_
_entity_poly.entity_id
_entity_poly.type
_entity_poly.pdbx_seq_one_letter_code
_entity_poly.pdbx_strand_id
1 'polypeptide(L)'
;MARGLHSFCVAIFLTVLSTRAAFAGELVEVFIDARDPAYVVIQGVSSDTPQIAWQEMEGYAQLDKVQMMSWLIFRKDARTILSPYVKRNDYPNTQALMGVLTLLKKYPGRPFAVTWNGGVAVSFWDYQHAAQTLETFRSNPKGYKPLTQEEDPVNPKNSLPGLLRR
;
A
#
# COMPACT_ATOMS: atom_id res chain seq x y z
N MET A 1 17.45 7.29 -38.31
CA MET A 1 15.98 7.11 -38.33
C MET A 1 15.61 6.19 -37.19
N ALA A 2 14.93 6.74 -36.18
CA ALA A 2 14.61 6.07 -34.92
C ALA A 2 13.52 5.02 -35.13
N ARG A 3 13.73 3.81 -34.60
CA ARG A 3 12.67 2.81 -34.42
C ARG A 3 12.17 2.94 -32.98
N GLY A 4 10.98 3.47 -32.83
CA GLY A 4 10.30 3.57 -31.54
C GLY A 4 9.95 2.18 -31.02
N LEU A 5 10.49 1.83 -29.86
CA LEU A 5 10.04 0.70 -29.06
C LEU A 5 8.79 1.15 -28.32
N HIS A 6 7.61 0.66 -28.70
CA HIS A 6 6.40 0.83 -27.90
C HIS A 6 6.36 -0.28 -26.86
N SER A 7 6.67 0.10 -25.62
CA SER A 7 6.48 -0.74 -24.43
C SER A 7 4.98 -0.90 -24.20
N PHE A 8 4.44 -2.08 -24.48
CA PHE A 8 3.06 -2.41 -24.12
C PHE A 8 3.04 -2.83 -22.63
N CYS A 9 2.69 -1.90 -21.75
CA CYS A 9 2.24 -2.24 -20.40
C CYS A 9 0.87 -2.89 -20.50
N VAL A 10 0.80 -4.21 -20.37
CA VAL A 10 -0.47 -4.93 -20.26
C VAL A 10 -0.97 -4.79 -18.82
N ALA A 11 -1.88 -3.84 -18.59
CA ALA A 11 -2.66 -3.79 -17.36
C ALA A 11 -3.81 -4.80 -17.47
N ILE A 12 -3.69 -5.94 -16.79
CA ILE A 12 -4.79 -6.92 -16.69
C ILE A 12 -5.77 -6.42 -15.63
N PHE A 13 -6.89 -5.86 -16.08
CA PHE A 13 -8.05 -5.57 -15.24
C PHE A 13 -8.97 -6.80 -15.24
N LEU A 14 -8.95 -7.55 -14.14
CA LEU A 14 -9.97 -8.57 -13.86
C LEU A 14 -11.14 -7.89 -13.13
N THR A 15 -12.13 -7.39 -13.87
CA THR A 15 -13.42 -6.96 -13.32
C THR A 15 -14.41 -8.12 -13.37
N VAL A 16 -14.57 -8.82 -12.25
CA VAL A 16 -15.74 -9.68 -12.01
C VAL A 16 -16.73 -8.86 -11.17
N LEU A 17 -17.83 -8.42 -11.80
CA LEU A 17 -18.98 -7.90 -11.08
C LEU A 17 -19.65 -9.06 -10.34
N SER A 18 -19.51 -9.10 -9.02
CA SER A 18 -20.29 -9.95 -8.13
C SER A 18 -20.93 -9.08 -7.06
N THR A 19 -22.20 -8.74 -7.25
CA THR A 19 -23.05 -8.22 -6.16
C THR A 19 -23.47 -9.37 -5.26
N ARG A 20 -22.52 -9.82 -4.43
CA ARG A 20 -22.83 -10.45 -3.15
C ARG A 20 -22.32 -9.49 -2.10
N ALA A 21 -23.17 -9.17 -1.13
CA ALA A 21 -22.66 -8.72 0.17
C ALA A 21 -21.92 -9.93 0.77
N ALA A 22 -20.70 -10.16 0.28
CA ALA A 22 -19.77 -11.08 0.87
C ALA A 22 -19.49 -10.52 2.25
N PHE A 23 -19.89 -11.26 3.28
CA PHE A 23 -19.10 -11.23 4.51
C PHE A 23 -17.70 -11.57 4.05
N ALA A 24 -16.83 -10.56 3.95
CA ALA A 24 -15.45 -10.79 3.59
C ALA A 24 -14.92 -11.87 4.53
N GLY A 25 -14.29 -12.91 3.96
CA GLY A 25 -13.68 -13.98 4.74
C GLY A 25 -12.76 -13.41 5.81
N GLU A 26 -12.53 -14.18 6.87
CA GLU A 26 -11.64 -13.75 7.94
C GLU A 26 -10.25 -13.45 7.34
N LEU A 27 -9.70 -12.27 7.68
CA LEU A 27 -8.35 -11.89 7.28
C LEU A 27 -7.33 -12.81 7.98
N VAL A 28 -6.67 -13.68 7.22
CA VAL A 28 -5.76 -14.71 7.73
C VAL A 28 -4.29 -14.34 7.56
N GLU A 29 -3.96 -13.70 6.44
CA GLU A 29 -2.60 -13.31 6.09
C GLU A 29 -2.55 -11.91 5.51
N VAL A 30 -1.33 -11.38 5.39
CA VAL A 30 -1.04 -10.18 4.62
C VAL A 30 0.05 -10.48 3.62
N PHE A 31 -0.15 -9.98 2.40
CA PHE A 31 0.86 -9.90 1.37
C PHE A 31 1.49 -8.50 1.41
N ILE A 32 2.82 -8.44 1.49
CA ILE A 32 3.60 -7.22 1.61
C ILE A 32 4.59 -7.17 0.45
N ASP A 33 4.55 -6.11 -0.34
CA ASP A 33 5.51 -5.84 -1.40
C ASP A 33 6.23 -4.51 -1.13
N ALA A 34 7.51 -4.61 -0.78
CA ALA A 34 8.37 -3.48 -0.45
C ALA A 34 9.50 -3.27 -1.49
N ARG A 35 9.28 -3.70 -2.73
CA ARG A 35 10.29 -3.55 -3.80
C ARG A 35 10.49 -2.09 -4.22
N ASP A 36 9.44 -1.29 -4.19
CA ASP A 36 9.52 0.15 -4.49
C ASP A 36 10.05 0.93 -3.27
N PRO A 37 11.08 1.77 -3.41
CA PRO A 37 11.61 2.54 -2.28
C PRO A 37 10.71 3.69 -1.81
N ALA A 38 9.66 4.04 -2.56
CA ALA A 38 8.74 5.14 -2.26
C ALA A 38 7.55 4.72 -1.39
N TYR A 39 7.21 3.43 -1.36
CA TYR A 39 6.08 2.91 -0.61
C TYR A 39 6.14 1.39 -0.45
N VAL A 40 5.44 0.89 0.56
CA VAL A 40 5.22 -0.55 0.78
C VAL A 40 3.76 -0.86 0.55
N VAL A 41 3.47 -1.71 -0.42
CA VAL A 41 2.12 -2.19 -0.68
C VAL A 41 1.80 -3.32 0.29
N ILE A 42 0.61 -3.25 0.89
CA ILE A 42 0.10 -4.23 1.84
C ILE A 42 -1.31 -4.59 1.38
N GLN A 43 -1.56 -5.88 1.24
CA GLN A 43 -2.86 -6.42 0.85
C GLN A 43 -3.27 -7.49 1.84
N GLY A 44 -4.51 -7.42 2.30
CA GLY A 44 -5.07 -8.47 3.15
C GLY A 44 -5.44 -9.70 2.34
N VAL A 45 -5.13 -10.89 2.86
CA VAL A 45 -5.51 -12.19 2.28
C VAL A 45 -6.52 -12.82 3.24
N SER A 46 -7.76 -12.94 2.79
CA SER A 46 -8.85 -13.53 3.56
C SER A 46 -9.02 -15.01 3.25
N SER A 47 -9.69 -15.74 4.15
CA SER A 47 -9.96 -17.19 4.01
C SER A 47 -10.82 -17.56 2.79
N ASP A 48 -11.52 -16.59 2.20
CA ASP A 48 -12.29 -16.72 0.96
C ASP A 48 -11.51 -16.26 -0.29
N THR A 49 -10.24 -15.87 -0.14
CA THR A 49 -9.37 -15.54 -1.28
C THR A 49 -9.32 -16.75 -2.23
N PRO A 50 -9.57 -16.58 -3.54
CA PRO A 50 -9.49 -17.68 -4.49
C PRO A 50 -8.12 -18.37 -4.41
N GLN A 51 -8.11 -19.70 -4.36
CA GLN A 51 -6.89 -20.49 -4.19
C GLN A 51 -5.80 -20.13 -5.20
N ILE A 52 -6.18 -19.84 -6.45
CA ILE A 52 -5.25 -19.42 -7.50
C ILE A 52 -4.56 -18.09 -7.17
N ALA A 53 -5.30 -17.11 -6.66
CA ALA A 53 -4.74 -15.81 -6.26
C ALA A 53 -3.83 -15.96 -5.04
N TRP A 54 -4.18 -16.83 -4.10
CA TRP A 54 -3.32 -17.13 -2.94
C TRP A 54 -2.00 -17.78 -3.40
N GLN A 55 -2.05 -18.78 -4.27
CA GLN A 55 -0.85 -19.44 -4.81
C GLN A 55 0.03 -18.47 -5.62
N GLU A 56 -0.57 -17.54 -6.36
CA GLU A 56 0.18 -16.48 -7.04
C GLU A 56 0.92 -15.58 -6.03
N MET A 57 0.25 -15.17 -4.95
CA MET A 57 0.88 -14.39 -3.87
C MET A 57 2.01 -15.16 -3.18
N GLU A 58 1.82 -16.46 -2.90
CA GLU A 58 2.87 -17.34 -2.35
C GLU A 58 4.09 -17.42 -3.27
N GLY A 59 3.86 -17.51 -4.58
CA GLY A 59 4.93 -17.50 -5.58
C GLY A 59 5.69 -16.17 -5.58
N TYR A 60 4.98 -15.04 -5.52
CA TYR A 60 5.63 -13.72 -5.43
C TYR A 60 6.37 -13.51 -4.11
N ALA A 61 5.92 -14.10 -3.01
CA ALA A 61 6.57 -14.02 -1.71
C ALA A 61 7.96 -14.68 -1.66
N GLN A 62 8.39 -15.36 -2.74
CA GLN A 62 9.76 -15.85 -2.91
C GLN A 62 10.72 -14.77 -3.44
N LEU A 63 10.20 -13.64 -3.92
CA LEU A 63 11.01 -12.54 -4.43
C LEU A 63 11.61 -11.70 -3.30
N ASP A 64 12.77 -11.09 -3.56
CA ASP A 64 13.38 -10.14 -2.62
C ASP A 64 12.40 -9.00 -2.27
N LYS A 65 12.29 -8.70 -0.98
CA LYS A 65 11.40 -7.68 -0.39
C LYS A 65 9.90 -7.91 -0.57
N VAL A 66 9.50 -9.11 -0.97
CA VAL A 66 8.09 -9.53 -0.95
C VAL A 66 7.91 -10.56 0.15
N GLN A 67 6.83 -10.45 0.92
CA GLN A 67 6.59 -11.32 2.06
C GLN A 67 5.10 -11.65 2.13
N MET A 68 4.80 -12.89 2.50
CA MET A 68 3.49 -13.29 2.97
C MET A 68 3.63 -13.72 4.42
N MET A 69 2.74 -13.23 5.30
CA MET A 69 2.80 -13.56 6.72
C MET A 69 1.42 -13.56 7.37
N SER A 70 1.31 -14.27 8.49
CA SER A 70 0.10 -14.28 9.30
C SER A 70 -0.35 -12.87 9.67
N TRP A 71 -1.64 -12.60 9.49
CA TRP A 71 -2.29 -11.37 9.94
C TRP A 71 -2.11 -11.14 11.45
N LEU A 72 -2.11 -12.20 12.25
CA LEU A 72 -1.93 -12.09 13.71
C LEU A 72 -0.53 -11.59 14.09
N ILE A 73 0.49 -12.05 13.36
CA ILE A 73 1.88 -11.58 13.55
C ILE A 73 1.97 -10.14 13.06
N PHE A 74 1.48 -9.87 11.84
CA PHE A 74 1.52 -8.53 11.28
C PHE A 74 0.82 -7.51 12.17
N ARG A 75 -0.43 -7.75 12.60
CA ARG A 75 -1.17 -6.77 13.42
C ARG A 75 -0.45 -6.42 14.74
N LYS A 76 0.28 -7.39 15.31
CA LYS A 76 1.00 -7.23 16.57
C LYS A 76 2.26 -6.38 16.37
N ASP A 77 2.98 -6.63 15.28
CA ASP A 77 4.32 -6.10 15.04
C ASP A 77 4.41 -5.15 13.84
N ALA A 78 3.28 -4.69 13.29
CA ALA A 78 3.21 -3.91 12.05
C ALA A 78 4.09 -2.66 12.08
N ARG A 79 4.19 -1.99 13.23
CA ARG A 79 5.09 -0.84 13.41
C ARG A 79 6.54 -1.23 13.14
N THR A 80 7.00 -2.32 13.76
CA THR A 80 8.37 -2.82 13.59
C THR A 80 8.61 -3.27 12.16
N ILE A 81 7.65 -3.96 11.55
CA ILE A 81 7.74 -4.46 10.17
C ILE A 81 7.81 -3.31 9.15
N LEU A 82 7.02 -2.26 9.34
CA LEU A 82 6.90 -1.17 8.36
C LEU A 82 7.89 -0.02 8.59
N SER A 83 8.37 0.18 9.83
CA SER A 83 9.28 1.28 10.17
C SER A 83 10.56 1.37 9.32
N PRO A 84 11.21 0.27 8.86
CA PRO A 84 12.41 0.36 8.03
C PRO A 84 12.16 1.02 6.67
N TYR A 85 10.91 1.04 6.21
CA TYR A 85 10.53 1.62 4.92
C TYR A 85 10.11 3.09 5.02
N VAL A 86 9.91 3.60 6.24
CA VAL A 86 9.57 5.00 6.53
C VAL A 86 10.86 5.76 6.85
N LYS A 87 11.37 6.52 5.88
CA LYS A 87 12.64 7.26 6.01
C LYS A 87 12.52 8.53 6.84
N ARG A 88 11.32 9.13 6.85
CA ARG A 88 10.95 10.30 7.65
C ARG A 88 9.47 10.17 7.98
N ASN A 89 9.02 10.72 9.11
CA ASN A 89 7.60 10.74 9.43
C ASN A 89 7.07 12.17 9.36
N ASP A 90 6.41 12.52 8.26
CA ASP A 90 5.81 13.84 8.04
C ASP A 90 4.46 13.99 8.76
N TYR A 91 3.93 12.90 9.33
CA TYR A 91 2.59 12.83 9.90
C TYR A 91 2.59 12.25 11.34
N PRO A 92 3.42 12.75 12.27
CA PRO A 92 3.61 12.13 13.60
C PRO A 92 2.34 12.10 14.45
N ASN A 93 1.41 13.04 14.21
CA ASN A 93 0.15 13.17 14.97
C ASN A 93 -1.03 12.49 14.28
N THR A 94 -0.77 11.52 13.39
CA THR A 94 -1.81 10.77 12.67
C THR A 94 -1.84 9.31 13.13
N GLN A 95 -3.00 8.69 12.98
CA GLN A 95 -3.18 7.25 13.24
C GLN A 95 -2.98 6.41 11.97
N ALA A 96 -2.00 6.76 11.12
CA ALA A 96 -1.77 6.13 9.83
C ALA A 96 -1.75 4.60 9.90
N LEU A 97 -0.93 4.05 10.79
CA LEU A 97 -0.80 2.60 10.99
C LEU A 97 -2.13 1.94 11.39
N MET A 98 -2.85 2.52 12.35
CA MET A 98 -4.17 2.01 12.76
C MET A 98 -5.19 2.10 11.63
N GLY A 99 -5.11 3.16 10.82
CA GLY A 99 -5.90 3.33 9.61
C GLY A 99 -5.66 2.20 8.63
N VAL A 100 -4.40 1.90 8.30
CA VAL A 100 -4.01 0.80 7.41
C VAL A 100 -4.51 -0.55 7.96
N LEU A 101 -4.28 -0.86 9.23
CA LEU A 101 -4.77 -2.10 9.85
C LEU A 101 -6.30 -2.23 9.76
N THR A 102 -7.02 -1.12 9.93
CA THR A 102 -8.48 -1.10 9.82
C THR A 102 -8.93 -1.29 8.37
N LEU A 103 -8.24 -0.66 7.42
CA LEU A 103 -8.52 -0.80 5.99
C LEU A 103 -8.31 -2.24 5.50
N LEU A 104 -7.23 -2.91 5.91
CA LEU A 104 -6.95 -4.30 5.55
C LEU A 104 -8.05 -5.24 6.03
N LYS A 105 -8.58 -5.03 7.25
CA LYS A 105 -9.72 -5.80 7.76
C LYS A 105 -11.02 -5.49 7.03
N LYS A 106 -11.24 -4.22 6.67
CA LYS A 106 -12.50 -3.74 6.09
C LYS A 106 -12.62 -4.09 4.61
N TYR A 107 -11.50 -4.10 3.89
CA TYR A 107 -11.42 -4.41 2.47
C TYR A 107 -10.32 -5.45 2.22
N PRO A 108 -10.49 -6.71 2.66
CA PRO A 108 -9.57 -7.79 2.30
C PRO A 108 -9.45 -7.89 0.77
N GLY A 109 -8.24 -8.11 0.27
CA GLY A 109 -7.93 -8.12 -1.16
C GLY A 109 -7.69 -6.73 -1.78
N ARG A 110 -8.05 -5.62 -1.13
CA ARG A 110 -7.70 -4.28 -1.64
C ARG A 110 -6.28 -3.90 -1.19
N PRO A 111 -5.38 -3.51 -2.10
CA PRO A 111 -4.05 -3.02 -1.73
C PRO A 111 -4.12 -1.59 -1.19
N PHE A 112 -3.36 -1.36 -0.13
CA PHE A 112 -3.05 -0.04 0.43
C PHE A 112 -1.56 0.06 0.63
N ALA A 113 -1.01 1.27 0.72
CA ALA A 113 0.41 1.41 0.97
C ALA A 113 0.76 2.43 2.04
N VAL A 114 1.86 2.14 2.73
CA VAL A 114 2.55 3.11 3.59
C VAL A 114 3.69 3.72 2.78
N THR A 115 3.73 5.04 2.71
CA THR A 115 4.73 5.76 1.90
C THR A 115 6.02 5.98 2.69
N TRP A 116 7.09 6.32 1.97
CA TRP A 116 8.43 6.59 2.53
C TRP A 116 8.44 7.69 3.60
N ASN A 117 7.46 8.60 3.57
CA ASN A 117 7.32 9.70 4.53
C ASN A 117 6.23 9.46 5.61
N GLY A 118 5.71 8.23 5.71
CA GLY A 118 4.74 7.80 6.74
C GLY A 118 3.27 8.07 6.40
N GLY A 119 2.99 8.44 5.15
CA GLY A 119 1.64 8.66 4.62
C GLY A 119 0.96 7.37 4.21
N VAL A 120 -0.26 7.48 3.67
CA VAL A 120 -1.07 6.35 3.19
C VAL A 120 -1.50 6.59 1.75
N ALA A 121 -1.08 5.70 0.84
CA ALA A 121 -1.49 5.70 -0.56
C ALA A 121 -2.59 4.66 -0.80
N VAL A 122 -3.67 5.08 -1.48
CA VAL A 122 -4.89 4.26 -1.67
C VAL A 122 -5.36 4.24 -3.13
N SER A 123 -4.69 4.99 -3.99
CA SER A 123 -4.96 5.15 -5.41
C SER A 123 -3.68 5.26 -6.23
N PHE A 124 -3.76 5.04 -7.54
CA PHE A 124 -2.64 5.18 -8.48
C PHE A 124 -1.90 6.53 -8.34
N TRP A 125 -2.65 7.62 -8.22
CA TRP A 125 -2.07 8.97 -8.11
C TRP A 125 -1.28 9.17 -6.83
N ASP A 126 -1.70 8.53 -5.75
CA ASP A 126 -0.99 8.57 -4.46
C ASP A 126 0.38 7.87 -4.56
N TYR A 127 0.45 6.74 -5.27
CA TYR A 127 1.71 6.04 -5.52
C TYR A 127 2.68 6.90 -6.35
N GLN A 128 2.17 7.54 -7.42
CA GLN A 128 2.97 8.46 -8.22
C GLN A 128 3.45 9.66 -7.40
N HIS A 129 2.58 10.22 -6.57
CA HIS A 129 2.91 11.32 -5.67
C HIS A 129 4.01 10.92 -4.68
N ALA A 130 3.92 9.74 -4.06
CA ALA A 130 4.95 9.22 -3.16
C ALA A 130 6.31 9.05 -3.87
N ALA A 131 6.31 8.57 -5.11
CA ALA A 131 7.54 8.42 -5.90
C ALA A 131 8.18 9.78 -6.25
N GLN A 132 7.37 10.75 -6.70
CA GLN A 132 7.85 12.10 -7.05
C GLN A 132 8.40 12.85 -5.83
N THR A 133 7.70 12.77 -4.70
CA THR A 133 8.14 13.40 -3.45
C THR A 133 9.41 12.75 -2.90
N LEU A 134 9.56 11.43 -3.03
CA LEU A 134 10.82 10.76 -2.66
C LEU A 134 11.99 11.25 -3.52
N GLU A 135 11.78 11.40 -4.83
CA GLU A 135 12.82 11.89 -5.73
C GLU A 135 13.24 13.33 -5.41
N THR A 136 12.24 14.17 -5.10
CA THR A 136 12.47 15.54 -4.64
C THR A 136 13.25 15.55 -3.32
N PHE A 137 12.91 14.67 -2.38
CA PHE A 137 13.66 14.52 -1.12
C PHE A 137 15.09 14.05 -1.35
N ARG A 138 15.31 13.08 -2.24
CA ARG A 138 16.66 12.56 -2.56
C ARG A 138 17.57 13.62 -3.18
N SER A 139 17.02 14.46 -4.07
CA SER A 139 17.79 15.51 -4.72
C SER A 139 18.16 16.66 -3.78
N ASN A 140 17.36 16.95 -2.74
CA ASN A 140 17.68 17.97 -1.74
C ASN A 140 17.13 17.62 -0.33
N PRO A 141 17.77 16.70 0.42
CA PRO A 141 17.23 16.25 1.70
C PRO A 141 17.12 17.35 2.76
N LYS A 142 18.07 18.30 2.76
CA LYS A 142 18.13 19.41 3.73
C LYS A 142 17.13 20.52 3.42
N GLY A 143 16.82 20.74 2.15
CA GLY A 143 15.87 21.78 1.71
C GLY A 143 14.44 21.28 1.50
N TYR A 144 14.21 19.97 1.55
CA TYR A 144 12.87 19.41 1.40
C TYR A 144 11.94 19.92 2.51
N LYS A 145 10.77 20.42 2.12
CA LYS A 145 9.67 20.77 3.02
C LYS A 145 8.46 19.89 2.71
N PRO A 146 7.84 19.26 3.73
CA PRO A 146 6.55 18.59 3.54
C PRO A 146 5.54 19.56 2.94
N LEU A 147 4.65 19.01 2.11
CA LEU A 147 3.51 19.74 1.59
C LEU A 147 2.54 20.08 2.71
N THR A 148 1.68 21.09 2.49
CA THR A 148 0.57 21.35 3.40
C THR A 148 -0.42 20.19 3.35
N GLN A 149 -1.29 20.07 4.37
CA GLN A 149 -2.26 18.99 4.39
C GLN A 149 -3.15 19.01 3.14
N GLU A 150 -3.54 20.18 2.65
CA GLU A 150 -4.44 20.36 1.52
C GLU A 150 -3.81 19.92 0.18
N GLU A 151 -2.49 20.07 0.06
CA GLU A 151 -1.72 19.73 -1.15
C GLU A 151 -1.22 18.29 -1.18
N ASP A 152 -1.34 17.58 -0.05
CA ASP A 152 -0.74 16.28 0.18
C ASP A 152 -1.78 15.15 0.12
N PRO A 153 -1.92 14.46 -1.02
CA PRO A 153 -2.91 13.39 -1.16
C PRO A 153 -2.61 12.16 -0.29
N VAL A 154 -1.34 11.95 0.11
CA VAL A 154 -0.94 10.82 0.95
C VAL A 154 -1.04 11.13 2.44
N ASN A 155 -1.41 12.36 2.81
CA ASN A 155 -1.67 12.72 4.20
C ASN A 155 -2.83 11.86 4.75
N PRO A 156 -2.61 11.09 5.83
CA PRO A 156 -3.62 10.19 6.37
C PRO A 156 -4.95 10.87 6.75
N LYS A 157 -4.94 12.19 7.04
CA LYS A 157 -6.16 12.94 7.34
C LYS A 157 -7.08 13.15 6.13
N ASN A 158 -6.57 13.03 4.92
CA ASN A 158 -7.34 13.25 3.70
C ASN A 158 -8.03 11.98 3.21
N SER A 159 -7.31 10.85 3.21
CA SER A 159 -7.81 9.59 2.65
C SER A 159 -8.57 8.73 3.67
N LEU A 160 -8.07 8.62 4.91
CA LEU A 160 -8.62 7.67 5.88
C LEU A 160 -10.07 7.97 6.29
N PRO A 161 -10.50 9.21 6.61
CA PRO A 161 -11.87 9.44 7.07
C PRO A 161 -12.92 8.99 6.07
N GLY A 162 -12.69 9.21 4.77
CA GLY A 162 -13.60 8.80 3.71
C GLY A 162 -13.69 7.29 3.55
N LEU A 163 -12.58 6.56 3.71
CA LEU A 163 -12.54 5.10 3.57
C LEU A 163 -13.03 4.38 4.83
N LEU A 164 -12.80 4.95 6.01
CA LEU A 164 -13.17 4.32 7.27
C LEU A 164 -14.65 4.53 7.64
N ARG A 165 -15.29 5.60 7.16
CA ARG A 165 -16.72 5.87 7.42
C ARG A 165 -17.70 5.08 6.54
N ARG A 166 -17.29 4.65 5.34
CA ARG A 166 -18.15 4.00 4.33
C ARG A 166 -18.35 2.52 4.57
#